data_AF-A0A914LWN0-F1
#
_entry.id   AF-A0A914LWN0-F1
#
_cell.length_a   1.000
_cell.length_b   1.000
_cell.length_c   1.000
_cell.angle_alpha   90.00
_cell.angle_beta   90.00
_cell.angle_gamma   90.00
#
_symmetry.space_group_name_H-M   'P 1'
#
loop_
_entity.id
_entity.type
_entity.pdbx_description
1 polymer ?
#
loop_
_entity_poly.entity_id
_entity_poly.type
_entity_poly.pdbx_seq_one_letter_code
_entity_poly.pdbx_strand_id
1 'polypeptide(L)'
;MSENRKIIEHGGVKYYKEKGQWYQLQMFPIEEDKVPDAIKIKSKFDLPPEIQLDVFKCLDFTQLLAVQQTNVYFKNFIYEHGKVLARKKFDKLEIFSVDDENIDFYKRQNYKFFKPEPKFYDFELSEELEEKWNAAIEKSIPMFLESRCYAKEEKVLCELYEQNFNDEKDLNYFYLSKYPKNIEEMKIARYLFQLLFNCSFDYFLIYLGVINPQMIEVLFVDEIATNMPLQIHSQRAETCLREEHYLNFAWNHLVSNRFCIDIDDRFEEKNLAFLFKILANGANKFSAVTYQHLNTKLYNLIIKVCTLIKLGNIEAYRPLFSSTISPYIFTKWSDFSFLPSNFLPSVNQK
;
A
#
# COMPACT_ATOMS: atom_id res chain seq x y z
N MET A 1 43.42 3.73 -24.60
CA MET A 1 41.93 3.76 -24.63
C MET A 1 41.53 5.17 -24.20
N SER A 2 40.62 5.85 -24.92
CA SER A 2 40.16 7.17 -24.49
C SER A 2 39.46 7.06 -23.14
N GLU A 3 39.85 7.85 -22.15
CA GLU A 3 39.40 7.74 -20.75
C GLU A 3 37.89 7.97 -20.52
N ASN A 4 37.11 8.34 -21.55
CA ASN A 4 35.71 8.75 -21.41
C ASN A 4 34.67 7.74 -21.93
N ARG A 5 35.00 6.46 -22.08
CA ARG A 5 33.99 5.47 -22.51
C ARG A 5 33.08 5.10 -21.34
N LYS A 6 31.79 5.35 -21.49
CA LYS A 6 30.78 4.87 -20.53
C LYS A 6 30.58 3.37 -20.72
N ILE A 7 30.97 2.61 -19.71
CA ILE A 7 30.88 1.15 -19.69
C ILE A 7 29.60 0.76 -18.94
N ILE A 8 28.77 -0.07 -19.57
CA ILE A 8 27.55 -0.63 -18.98
C ILE A 8 27.77 -2.12 -18.75
N GLU A 9 27.59 -2.60 -17.52
CA GLU A 9 27.75 -4.01 -17.18
C GLU A 9 26.39 -4.71 -17.03
N HIS A 10 26.27 -5.92 -17.60
CA HIS A 10 25.10 -6.79 -17.46
C HIS A 10 25.54 -8.25 -17.53
N GLY A 11 25.16 -9.06 -16.55
CA GLY A 11 25.52 -10.48 -16.49
C GLY A 11 27.04 -10.74 -16.43
N GLY A 12 27.83 -9.84 -15.82
CA GLY A 12 29.29 -9.92 -15.81
C GLY A 12 29.97 -9.53 -17.14
N VAL A 13 29.18 -9.14 -18.14
CA VAL A 13 29.68 -8.66 -19.44
C VAL A 13 29.60 -7.14 -19.50
N LYS A 14 30.70 -6.50 -19.92
CA LYS A 14 30.82 -5.05 -20.06
C LYS A 14 30.61 -4.64 -21.53
N TYR A 15 29.75 -3.66 -21.74
CA TYR A 15 29.37 -3.11 -23.04
C TYR A 15 29.69 -1.61 -23.12
N TYR A 16 29.98 -1.10 -24.31
CA TYR A 16 30.04 0.34 -24.57
C TYR A 16 29.57 0.65 -25.99
N LYS A 17 29.11 1.89 -26.22
CA LYS A 17 28.71 2.37 -27.54
C LYS A 17 29.70 3.44 -28.01
N GLU A 18 30.25 3.29 -29.20
CA GLU A 18 31.17 4.26 -29.81
C GLU A 18 30.75 4.51 -31.25
N LYS A 19 30.49 5.79 -31.59
CA LYS A 19 30.04 6.21 -32.93
C LYS A 19 28.81 5.44 -33.46
N GLY A 20 27.88 5.11 -32.57
CA GLY A 20 26.65 4.37 -32.92
C GLY A 20 26.79 2.85 -32.93
N GLN A 21 28.02 2.31 -32.89
CA GLN A 21 28.28 0.87 -32.85
C GLN A 21 28.45 0.37 -31.41
N TRP A 22 27.91 -0.80 -31.12
CA TRP A 22 28.08 -1.48 -29.83
C TRP A 22 29.32 -2.36 -29.81
N TYR A 23 29.95 -2.42 -28.65
CA TYR A 23 31.15 -3.23 -28.41
C TYR A 23 31.05 -3.94 -27.07
N GLN A 24 31.51 -5.19 -27.04
CA GLN A 24 31.82 -5.90 -25.80
C GLN A 24 33.25 -5.52 -25.40
N LEU A 25 33.50 -5.27 -24.11
CA LEU A 25 34.81 -4.83 -23.60
C LEU A 25 35.92 -5.86 -23.90
N GLN A 26 35.55 -7.10 -24.23
CA GLN A 26 36.44 -8.18 -24.68
C GLN A 26 36.42 -8.43 -26.20
N MET A 27 36.27 -7.36 -27.00
CA MET A 27 36.88 -7.22 -28.33
C MET A 27 36.12 -7.69 -29.59
N PHE A 28 34.82 -7.46 -29.76
CA PHE A 28 34.24 -7.36 -31.12
C PHE A 28 33.10 -6.33 -31.19
N PRO A 29 32.95 -5.63 -32.33
CA PRO A 29 31.69 -4.94 -32.61
C PRO A 29 30.57 -5.98 -32.58
N ILE A 30 29.51 -5.66 -31.87
CA ILE A 30 28.33 -6.50 -31.76
C ILE A 30 27.24 -5.87 -32.61
N GLU A 31 26.54 -6.69 -33.40
CA GLU A 31 25.32 -6.26 -34.08
C GLU A 31 24.29 -5.81 -33.04
N GLU A 32 23.50 -4.80 -33.37
CA GLU A 32 22.59 -4.18 -32.40
C GLU A 32 21.59 -5.20 -31.85
N ASP A 33 21.04 -6.08 -32.68
CA ASP A 33 20.13 -7.16 -32.29
C ASP A 33 20.71 -8.10 -31.21
N LYS A 34 22.02 -8.33 -31.21
CA LYS A 34 22.74 -9.19 -30.25
C LYS A 34 23.07 -8.52 -28.91
N VAL A 35 22.84 -7.21 -28.78
CA VAL A 35 23.00 -6.50 -27.50
C VAL A 35 21.77 -6.79 -26.63
N PRO A 36 21.93 -7.16 -25.35
CA PRO A 36 20.79 -7.38 -24.46
C PRO A 36 19.87 -6.14 -24.43
N ASP A 37 18.56 -6.34 -24.48
CA ASP A 37 17.61 -5.22 -24.52
C ASP A 37 17.72 -4.31 -23.28
N ALA A 38 18.08 -4.88 -22.13
CA ALA A 38 18.41 -4.12 -20.92
C ALA A 38 19.56 -3.12 -21.15
N ILE A 39 20.58 -3.48 -21.95
CA ILE A 39 21.70 -2.60 -22.31
C ILE A 39 21.25 -1.53 -23.32
N LYS A 40 20.44 -1.92 -24.32
CA LYS A 40 19.88 -0.98 -25.30
C LYS A 40 19.00 0.07 -24.63
N ILE A 41 18.08 -0.35 -23.78
CA ILE A 41 17.18 0.52 -23.01
C ILE A 41 18.02 1.45 -22.12
N LYS A 42 18.98 0.91 -21.37
CA LYS A 42 19.86 1.71 -20.49
C LYS A 42 20.65 2.77 -21.26
N SER A 43 21.10 2.47 -22.48
CA SER A 43 21.78 3.47 -23.34
C SER A 43 20.86 4.45 -24.08
N LYS A 44 19.60 4.07 -24.33
CA LYS A 44 18.60 4.99 -24.91
C LYS A 44 18.13 6.01 -23.88
N PHE A 45 18.16 5.63 -22.61
CA PHE A 45 17.79 6.48 -21.47
C PHE A 45 19.01 6.88 -20.64
N ASP A 46 20.14 7.10 -21.30
CA ASP A 46 21.39 7.46 -20.66
C ASP A 46 21.44 8.94 -20.21
N LEU A 47 20.27 9.45 -19.84
CA LEU A 47 20.06 10.75 -19.23
C LEU A 47 20.45 10.67 -17.75
N PRO A 48 21.05 11.72 -17.18
CA PRO A 48 21.22 11.82 -15.73
C PRO A 48 19.89 11.60 -14.99
N PRO A 49 19.88 11.00 -13.79
CA PRO A 49 18.67 10.78 -13.00
C PRO A 49 17.78 12.03 -12.87
N GLU A 50 18.38 13.21 -12.74
CA GLU A 50 17.66 14.48 -12.63
C GLU A 50 16.85 14.78 -13.90
N ILE A 51 17.44 14.51 -15.07
CA ILE A 51 16.78 14.72 -16.36
C ILE A 51 15.71 13.66 -16.61
N GLN A 52 15.95 12.39 -16.23
CA GLN A 52 14.91 11.35 -16.30
C GLN A 52 13.72 11.70 -15.43
N LEU A 53 13.97 12.20 -14.22
CA LEU A 53 12.95 12.67 -13.31
C LEU A 53 12.14 13.83 -13.92
N ASP A 54 12.80 14.80 -14.54
CA ASP A 54 12.13 15.91 -15.21
C ASP A 54 11.30 15.46 -16.41
N VAL A 55 11.76 14.47 -17.18
CA VAL A 55 10.95 13.84 -18.24
C VAL A 55 9.72 13.15 -17.65
N PHE A 56 9.87 12.40 -16.56
CA PHE A 56 8.77 11.68 -15.93
C PHE A 56 7.75 12.60 -15.27
N LYS A 57 8.14 13.81 -14.82
CA LYS A 57 7.18 14.84 -14.39
C LYS A 57 6.26 15.32 -15.51
N CYS A 58 6.67 15.17 -16.77
CA CYS A 58 5.87 15.54 -17.94
C CYS A 58 4.88 14.45 -18.38
N LEU A 59 4.97 13.24 -17.82
CA LEU A 59 4.08 12.14 -18.13
C LEU A 59 2.83 12.19 -17.25
N ASP A 60 1.67 11.88 -17.82
CA ASP A 60 0.46 11.68 -17.03
C ASP A 60 0.52 10.35 -16.24
N PHE A 61 -0.46 10.14 -15.36
CA PHE A 61 -0.51 8.97 -14.50
C PHE A 61 -0.57 7.64 -15.28
N THR A 62 -1.35 7.59 -16.36
CA THR A 62 -1.50 6.39 -17.18
C THR A 62 -0.20 6.08 -17.92
N GLN A 63 0.48 7.12 -18.42
CA GLN A 63 1.78 7.01 -19.07
C GLN A 63 2.87 6.56 -18.08
N LEU A 64 2.91 7.12 -16.85
CA LEU A 64 3.84 6.70 -15.81
C LEU A 64 3.65 5.23 -15.42
N LEU A 65 2.40 4.80 -15.24
CA LEU A 65 2.07 3.41 -14.93
C LEU A 65 2.51 2.46 -16.06
N ALA A 66 2.26 2.84 -17.31
CA ALA A 66 2.71 2.06 -18.46
C ALA A 66 4.24 1.95 -18.50
N VAL A 67 4.98 3.06 -18.29
CA VAL A 67 6.44 3.06 -18.23
C VAL A 67 6.96 2.16 -17.11
N GLN A 68 6.31 2.20 -15.93
CA GLN A 68 6.64 1.35 -14.77
C GLN A 68 6.54 -0.15 -15.13
N GLN A 69 5.59 -0.53 -15.98
CA GLN A 69 5.37 -1.92 -16.39
C GLN A 69 6.35 -2.39 -17.48
N THR A 70 7.06 -1.49 -18.17
CA THR A 70 7.95 -1.88 -19.27
C THR A 70 9.22 -2.60 -18.83
N ASN A 71 9.84 -2.19 -17.70
CA ASN A 71 11.04 -2.83 -17.18
C ASN A 71 11.32 -2.47 -15.71
N VAL A 72 12.11 -3.33 -15.05
CA VAL A 72 12.50 -3.22 -13.64
C VAL A 72 13.27 -1.92 -13.32
N TYR A 73 14.07 -1.40 -14.27
CA TYR A 73 14.83 -0.17 -14.03
C TYR A 73 13.91 1.04 -13.85
N PHE A 74 12.97 1.29 -14.77
CA PHE A 74 12.02 2.39 -14.61
C PHE A 74 11.07 2.18 -13.45
N LYS A 75 10.70 0.92 -13.17
CA LYS A 75 9.93 0.61 -11.98
C LYS A 75 10.61 1.09 -10.70
N ASN A 76 11.89 0.74 -10.53
CA ASN A 76 12.67 1.16 -9.37
C ASN A 76 12.88 2.68 -9.35
N PHE A 77 13.19 3.28 -10.50
CA PHE A 77 13.39 4.73 -10.62
C PHE A 77 12.13 5.53 -10.23
N ILE A 78 10.97 5.17 -10.79
CA ILE A 78 9.69 5.83 -10.50
C ILE A 78 9.36 5.69 -9.00
N TYR A 79 9.63 4.52 -8.43
CA TYR A 79 9.41 4.27 -7.02
C TYR A 79 10.31 5.14 -6.11
N GLU A 80 11.62 5.15 -6.37
CA GLU A 80 12.61 5.97 -5.63
C GLU A 80 12.23 7.46 -5.64
N HIS A 81 11.66 7.92 -6.75
CA HIS A 81 11.23 9.30 -6.95
C HIS A 81 9.72 9.52 -6.77
N GLY A 82 8.98 8.54 -6.22
CA GLY A 82 7.52 8.56 -6.16
C GLY A 82 6.90 9.68 -5.30
N LYS A 83 7.72 10.42 -4.53
CA LYS A 83 7.30 11.63 -3.80
C LYS A 83 7.25 12.88 -4.66
N VAL A 84 8.04 12.93 -5.74
CA VAL A 84 8.16 14.06 -6.66
C VAL A 84 7.51 13.80 -8.01
N LEU A 85 7.22 12.53 -8.33
CA LEU A 85 6.42 12.15 -9.49
C LEU A 85 4.92 12.27 -9.21
N ALA A 86 4.16 12.61 -10.25
CA ALA A 86 2.72 12.80 -10.15
C ALA A 86 2.03 11.47 -9.80
N ARG A 87 1.45 11.40 -8.59
CA ARG A 87 0.44 10.40 -8.27
C ARG A 87 -0.91 10.95 -8.68
N LYS A 88 -1.77 10.12 -9.29
CA LYS A 88 -3.17 10.53 -9.45
C LYS A 88 -3.77 10.70 -8.06
N LYS A 89 -4.27 11.90 -7.79
CA LYS A 89 -4.91 12.25 -6.53
C LYS A 89 -6.40 12.05 -6.66
N PHE A 90 -6.98 11.34 -5.71
CA PHE A 90 -8.42 11.19 -5.53
C PHE A 90 -8.82 11.81 -4.20
N ASP A 91 -10.06 12.26 -4.09
CA ASP A 91 -10.57 12.81 -2.83
C ASP A 91 -10.74 11.69 -1.81
N LYS A 92 -11.26 10.55 -2.26
CA LYS A 92 -11.71 9.50 -1.37
C LYS A 92 -11.60 8.12 -2.01
N LEU A 93 -11.19 7.14 -1.21
CA LEU A 93 -11.29 5.72 -1.49
C LEU A 93 -12.18 5.06 -0.44
N GLU A 94 -13.16 4.29 -0.90
CA GLU A 94 -14.01 3.43 -0.08
C GLU A 94 -14.03 2.00 -0.63
N ILE A 95 -14.00 1.02 0.27
CA ILE A 95 -14.07 -0.39 -0.06
C ILE A 95 -15.24 -1.00 0.71
N PHE A 96 -16.20 -1.55 0.00
CA PHE A 96 -17.36 -2.18 0.60
C PHE A 96 -17.91 -3.33 -0.24
N SER A 97 -18.53 -4.27 0.46
CA SER A 97 -19.20 -5.42 -0.14
C SER A 97 -20.54 -4.99 -0.70
N VAL A 98 -20.92 -5.58 -1.83
CA VAL A 98 -22.23 -5.35 -2.46
C VAL A 98 -22.84 -6.67 -2.89
N ASP A 99 -24.14 -6.84 -2.64
CA ASP A 99 -24.95 -7.87 -3.27
C ASP A 99 -25.33 -7.51 -4.71
N ASP A 100 -25.87 -8.49 -5.45
CA ASP A 100 -26.28 -8.29 -6.84
C ASP A 100 -27.41 -7.26 -7.00
N GLU A 101 -28.32 -7.16 -6.02
CA GLU A 101 -29.43 -6.19 -6.04
C GLU A 101 -28.91 -4.74 -5.95
N ASN A 102 -27.93 -4.51 -5.08
CA ASN A 102 -27.28 -3.21 -4.91
C ASN A 102 -26.44 -2.85 -6.14
N ILE A 103 -25.75 -3.81 -6.77
CA ILE A 103 -25.01 -3.55 -8.02
C ILE A 103 -25.95 -2.98 -9.10
N ASP A 104 -27.14 -3.53 -9.24
CA ASP A 104 -28.12 -3.03 -10.21
C ASP A 104 -28.72 -1.69 -9.79
N PHE A 105 -28.76 -1.37 -8.50
CA PHE A 105 -29.01 0.00 -8.04
C PHE A 105 -27.90 0.95 -8.52
N TYR A 106 -26.62 0.63 -8.32
CA TYR A 106 -25.50 1.47 -8.77
C TYR A 106 -25.49 1.66 -10.29
N LYS A 107 -25.73 0.60 -11.07
CA LYS A 107 -25.85 0.72 -12.54
C LYS A 107 -26.98 1.67 -12.97
N ARG A 108 -28.12 1.67 -12.26
CA ARG A 108 -29.26 2.55 -12.58
C ARG A 108 -29.00 4.02 -12.29
N GLN A 109 -28.04 4.34 -11.41
CA GLN A 109 -27.65 5.72 -11.10
C GLN A 109 -26.64 6.31 -12.11
N ASN A 110 -26.41 5.64 -13.25
CA ASN A 110 -25.45 6.05 -14.28
C ASN A 110 -24.00 6.17 -13.77
N TYR A 111 -23.64 5.38 -12.76
CA TYR A 111 -22.27 5.33 -12.28
C TYR A 111 -21.32 4.70 -13.33
N LYS A 112 -20.12 5.26 -13.45
CA LYS A 112 -19.09 4.78 -14.39
C LYS A 112 -18.35 3.61 -13.78
N PHE A 113 -18.63 2.41 -14.28
CA PHE A 113 -17.86 1.22 -13.95
C PHE A 113 -16.58 1.17 -14.80
N PHE A 114 -15.46 1.34 -14.14
CA PHE A 114 -14.14 1.14 -14.70
C PHE A 114 -13.89 -0.35 -14.89
N LYS A 115 -13.83 -0.78 -16.16
CA LYS A 115 -13.29 -2.08 -16.56
C LYS A 115 -12.00 -1.80 -17.34
N PRO A 116 -10.83 -2.28 -16.88
CA PRO A 116 -9.60 -2.07 -17.62
C PRO A 116 -9.70 -2.75 -18.99
N GLU A 117 -9.09 -2.15 -20.01
CA GLU A 117 -8.93 -2.81 -21.31
C GLU A 117 -7.92 -3.96 -21.19
N PRO A 118 -8.10 -5.08 -21.93
CA PRO A 118 -7.20 -6.24 -21.87
C PRO A 118 -5.72 -5.91 -21.97
N LYS A 119 -5.35 -4.98 -22.87
CA LYS A 119 -3.94 -4.56 -23.08
C LYS A 119 -3.24 -4.04 -21.82
N PHE A 120 -3.98 -3.60 -20.81
CA PHE A 120 -3.40 -3.07 -19.56
C PHE A 120 -3.11 -4.15 -18.51
N TYR A 121 -3.71 -5.33 -18.65
CA TYR A 121 -3.51 -6.45 -17.73
C TYR A 121 -3.08 -7.75 -18.44
N ASP A 122 -2.90 -7.73 -19.76
CA ASP A 122 -2.40 -8.85 -20.54
C ASP A 122 -0.86 -8.90 -20.52
N PHE A 123 -0.31 -9.13 -19.33
CA PHE A 123 1.10 -9.42 -19.14
C PHE A 123 1.35 -10.92 -19.03
N GLU A 124 2.52 -11.37 -19.45
CA GLU A 124 2.95 -12.76 -19.31
C GLU A 124 3.24 -13.08 -17.84
N LEU A 125 2.81 -14.26 -17.39
CA LEU A 125 3.14 -14.79 -16.07
C LEU A 125 4.33 -15.74 -16.19
N SER A 126 5.21 -15.75 -15.19
CA SER A 126 6.14 -16.86 -15.05
C SER A 126 5.39 -18.12 -14.59
N GLU A 127 5.90 -19.29 -14.95
CA GLU A 127 5.33 -20.58 -14.51
C GLU A 127 5.14 -20.65 -12.98
N GLU A 128 6.14 -20.16 -12.22
CA GLU A 128 6.08 -20.10 -10.76
C GLU A 128 4.95 -19.20 -10.24
N LEU A 129 4.72 -18.04 -10.88
CA LEU A 129 3.68 -17.11 -10.46
C LEU A 129 2.29 -17.65 -10.81
N GLU A 130 2.16 -18.26 -11.99
CA GLU A 130 0.92 -18.90 -12.43
C GLU A 130 0.54 -20.07 -11.50
N GLU A 131 1.49 -20.93 -11.11
CA GLU A 131 1.25 -22.00 -10.14
C GLU A 131 0.76 -21.46 -8.79
N LYS A 132 1.41 -20.40 -8.26
CA LYS A 132 0.99 -19.76 -7.00
C LYS A 132 -0.41 -19.17 -7.09
N TRP A 133 -0.76 -18.56 -8.22
CA TRP A 133 -2.09 -17.99 -8.43
C TRP A 133 -3.16 -19.06 -8.53
N ASN A 134 -2.90 -20.15 -9.25
CA ASN A 134 -3.79 -21.31 -9.30
C ASN A 134 -4.01 -21.93 -7.91
N ALA A 135 -2.94 -22.08 -7.12
CA ALA A 135 -3.05 -22.57 -5.75
C ALA A 135 -3.87 -21.64 -4.83
N ALA A 136 -3.79 -20.31 -5.03
CA ALA A 136 -4.60 -19.34 -4.28
C ALA A 136 -6.09 -19.39 -4.68
N ILE A 137 -6.38 -19.58 -5.97
CA ILE A 137 -7.74 -19.78 -6.50
C ILE A 137 -8.35 -21.07 -5.93
N GLU A 138 -7.61 -22.18 -5.98
CA GLU A 138 -8.07 -23.48 -5.45
C GLU A 138 -8.38 -23.40 -3.95
N LYS A 139 -7.52 -22.70 -3.19
CA LYS A 139 -7.74 -22.44 -1.75
C LYS A 139 -8.82 -21.40 -1.47
N SER A 140 -9.36 -20.75 -2.51
CA SER A 140 -10.34 -19.66 -2.40
C SER A 140 -9.86 -18.58 -1.43
N ILE A 141 -8.61 -18.12 -1.59
CA ILE A 141 -8.10 -17.00 -0.78
C ILE A 141 -8.89 -15.74 -1.17
N PRO A 142 -9.51 -15.03 -0.22
CA PRO A 142 -10.31 -13.85 -0.56
C PRO A 142 -9.43 -12.65 -0.93
N MET A 143 -9.90 -11.84 -1.88
CA MET A 143 -9.31 -10.55 -2.26
C MET A 143 -9.41 -9.52 -1.14
N PHE A 144 -10.52 -9.56 -0.38
CA PHE A 144 -10.80 -8.64 0.70
C PHE A 144 -11.22 -9.39 1.96
N LEU A 145 -10.82 -8.86 3.11
CA LEU A 145 -11.27 -9.28 4.42
C LEU A 145 -12.39 -8.32 4.84
N GLU A 146 -13.59 -8.87 5.01
CA GLU A 146 -14.80 -8.11 5.31
C GLU A 146 -15.17 -8.21 6.78
N SER A 147 -15.78 -7.15 7.31
CA SER A 147 -16.46 -7.20 8.60
C SER A 147 -17.64 -8.18 8.48
N ARG A 148 -17.80 -9.10 9.45
CA ARG A 148 -18.82 -10.19 9.50
C ARG A 148 -20.29 -9.83 9.17
N CYS A 149 -20.63 -8.57 8.98
CA CYS A 149 -21.99 -8.10 8.73
C CYS A 149 -22.50 -8.38 7.30
N TYR A 150 -21.64 -8.74 6.34
CA TYR A 150 -22.00 -8.85 4.91
C TYR A 150 -21.51 -10.17 4.25
N ALA A 151 -21.28 -11.22 5.05
CA ALA A 151 -20.50 -12.40 4.67
C ALA A 151 -21.04 -13.26 3.50
N LYS A 152 -22.24 -12.99 2.97
CA LYS A 152 -22.83 -13.75 1.86
C LYS A 152 -22.46 -13.23 0.47
N GLU A 153 -21.77 -12.10 0.40
CA GLU A 153 -21.58 -11.38 -0.85
C GLU A 153 -20.34 -11.88 -1.61
N GLU A 154 -20.49 -12.08 -2.93
CA GLU A 154 -19.42 -12.54 -3.81
C GLU A 154 -18.58 -11.41 -4.40
N LYS A 155 -18.98 -10.15 -4.23
CA LYS A 155 -18.42 -9.01 -4.96
C LYS A 155 -18.07 -7.87 -4.02
N VAL A 156 -16.92 -7.28 -4.28
CA VAL A 156 -16.44 -6.09 -3.57
C VAL A 156 -16.38 -4.93 -4.54
N LEU A 157 -16.98 -3.82 -4.13
CA LEU A 157 -16.98 -2.57 -4.84
C LEU A 157 -15.93 -1.65 -4.23
N CYS A 158 -15.04 -1.13 -5.08
CA CYS A 158 -14.14 -0.06 -4.71
C CYS A 158 -14.62 1.23 -5.38
N GLU A 159 -14.83 2.26 -4.56
CA GLU A 159 -15.32 3.56 -4.99
C GLU A 159 -14.19 4.59 -4.91
N LEU A 160 -13.92 5.24 -6.04
CA LEU A 160 -12.93 6.30 -6.18
C LEU A 160 -13.64 7.62 -6.49
N TYR A 161 -13.45 8.60 -5.62
CA TYR A 161 -14.02 9.94 -5.78
C TYR A 161 -12.96 10.87 -6.38
N GLU A 162 -13.29 11.51 -7.50
CA GLU A 162 -12.47 12.55 -8.12
C GLU A 162 -13.24 13.88 -8.05
N GLN A 163 -12.71 14.89 -7.34
CA GLN A 163 -13.27 16.24 -7.40
C GLN A 163 -12.99 16.82 -8.78
N ASN A 164 -14.04 17.08 -9.54
CA ASN A 164 -13.94 17.96 -10.68
C ASN A 164 -14.18 19.42 -10.25
N PHE A 165 -13.60 20.35 -11.01
CA PHE A 165 -13.76 21.80 -10.82
C PHE A 165 -15.22 22.29 -10.87
N ASN A 166 -16.15 21.49 -11.37
CA ASN A 166 -17.56 21.85 -11.57
C ASN A 166 -18.50 21.34 -10.47
N ASP A 167 -17.98 20.91 -9.31
CA ASP A 167 -18.74 20.29 -8.21
C ASP A 167 -19.47 18.97 -8.55
N GLU A 168 -19.48 18.55 -9.82
CA GLU A 168 -19.93 17.22 -10.24
C GLU A 168 -18.87 16.19 -9.87
N LYS A 169 -19.22 15.30 -8.95
CA LYS A 169 -18.34 14.19 -8.52
C LYS A 169 -18.33 13.13 -9.61
N ASP A 170 -17.19 12.95 -10.27
CA ASP A 170 -16.96 11.76 -11.08
C ASP A 170 -16.67 10.59 -10.14
N LEU A 171 -17.64 9.69 -10.04
CA LEU A 171 -17.55 8.48 -9.24
C LEU A 171 -17.11 7.34 -10.16
N ASN A 172 -15.89 6.86 -9.91
CA ASN A 172 -15.34 5.73 -10.62
C ASN A 172 -15.45 4.49 -9.72
N TYR A 173 -16.08 3.45 -10.24
CA TYR A 173 -16.25 2.20 -9.53
C TYR A 173 -15.50 1.09 -10.24
N PHE A 174 -14.88 0.20 -9.49
CA PHE A 174 -14.47 -1.09 -10.05
C PHE A 174 -14.90 -2.23 -9.13
N TYR A 175 -15.26 -3.34 -9.76
CA TYR A 175 -15.66 -4.55 -9.08
C TYR A 175 -14.50 -5.54 -9.09
N LEU A 176 -14.34 -6.24 -7.98
CA LEU A 176 -13.53 -7.43 -7.88
C LEU A 176 -14.35 -8.56 -7.26
N SER A 177 -14.18 -9.77 -7.81
CA SER A 177 -14.70 -10.97 -7.16
C SER A 177 -14.02 -11.09 -5.79
N LYS A 178 -14.80 -11.35 -4.74
CA LYS A 178 -14.26 -11.66 -3.41
C LYS A 178 -13.34 -12.87 -3.49
N TYR A 179 -13.72 -13.87 -4.28
CA TYR A 179 -12.93 -15.06 -4.58
C TYR A 179 -12.67 -15.12 -6.09
N PRO A 180 -11.42 -14.90 -6.55
CA PRO A 180 -11.07 -14.98 -7.96
C PRO A 180 -11.35 -16.37 -8.50
N LYS A 181 -12.00 -16.46 -9.66
CA LYS A 181 -12.41 -17.75 -10.24
C LYS A 181 -11.40 -18.30 -11.26
N ASN A 182 -10.50 -17.45 -11.76
CA ASN A 182 -9.54 -17.80 -12.80
C ASN A 182 -8.36 -16.80 -12.83
N ILE A 183 -7.35 -17.11 -13.65
CA ILE A 183 -6.14 -16.28 -13.82
C ILE A 183 -6.46 -14.90 -14.39
N GLU A 184 -7.46 -14.76 -15.25
CA GLU A 184 -7.84 -13.46 -15.81
C GLU A 184 -8.33 -12.50 -14.71
N GLU A 185 -9.18 -12.98 -13.80
CA GLU A 185 -9.63 -12.20 -12.63
C GLU A 185 -8.45 -11.81 -11.73
N MET A 186 -7.44 -12.68 -11.58
CA MET A 186 -6.21 -12.37 -10.84
C MET A 186 -5.37 -11.29 -11.55
N LYS A 187 -5.24 -11.33 -12.88
CA LYS A 187 -4.55 -10.29 -13.67
C LYS A 187 -5.23 -8.93 -13.51
N ILE A 188 -6.57 -8.90 -13.60
CA ILE A 188 -7.39 -7.70 -13.38
C ILE A 188 -7.18 -7.17 -11.96
N ALA A 189 -7.23 -8.03 -10.95
CA ALA A 189 -7.01 -7.64 -9.55
C ALA A 189 -5.61 -7.08 -9.32
N ARG A 190 -4.56 -7.73 -9.85
CA ARG A 190 -3.19 -7.22 -9.77
C ARG A 190 -3.08 -5.82 -10.38
N TYR A 191 -3.62 -5.62 -11.58
CA TYR A 191 -3.61 -4.33 -12.25
C TYR A 191 -4.30 -3.24 -11.41
N LEU A 192 -5.51 -3.53 -10.90
CA LEU A 192 -6.28 -2.58 -10.10
C LEU A 192 -5.60 -2.24 -8.77
N PHE A 193 -5.02 -3.22 -8.08
CA PHE A 193 -4.26 -2.96 -6.85
C PHE A 193 -2.99 -2.16 -7.14
N GLN A 194 -2.29 -2.45 -8.23
CA GLN A 194 -1.14 -1.65 -8.65
C GLN A 194 -1.53 -0.19 -8.92
N LEU A 195 -2.69 0.03 -9.56
CA LEU A 195 -3.25 1.36 -9.74
C LEU A 195 -3.49 2.04 -8.39
N LEU A 196 -4.18 1.38 -7.45
CA LEU A 196 -4.45 1.92 -6.11
C LEU A 196 -3.19 2.31 -5.34
N PHE A 197 -2.15 1.46 -5.35
CA PHE A 197 -0.88 1.74 -4.64
C PHE A 197 -0.09 2.90 -5.25
N ASN A 198 -0.30 3.18 -6.53
CA ASN A 198 0.28 4.33 -7.23
C ASN A 198 -0.55 5.62 -7.13
N CYS A 199 -1.77 5.56 -6.55
CA CYS A 199 -2.59 6.74 -6.28
C CYS A 199 -2.25 7.40 -4.94
N SER A 200 -2.87 8.55 -4.70
CA SER A 200 -2.96 9.17 -3.37
C SER A 200 -4.39 9.64 -3.11
N PHE A 201 -4.80 9.60 -1.84
CA PHE A 201 -6.17 9.89 -1.43
C PHE A 201 -6.21 11.01 -0.39
N ASP A 202 -7.11 11.97 -0.48
CA ASP A 202 -7.33 12.87 0.66
C ASP A 202 -7.95 12.11 1.83
N TYR A 203 -8.81 11.14 1.54
CA TYR A 203 -9.50 10.37 2.54
C TYR A 203 -9.56 8.87 2.17
N PHE A 204 -9.30 7.98 3.12
CA PHE A 204 -9.45 6.53 2.95
C PHE A 204 -10.31 5.92 4.06
N LEU A 205 -11.48 5.39 3.70
CA LEU A 205 -12.44 4.76 4.64
C LEU A 205 -12.27 3.23 4.62
N ILE A 206 -11.91 2.64 5.76
CA ILE A 206 -11.76 1.20 5.98
C ILE A 206 -12.82 0.73 6.99
N TYR A 207 -14.09 0.66 6.55
CA TYR A 207 -15.22 0.32 7.43
C TYR A 207 -15.84 -1.04 7.14
N LEU A 208 -15.92 -1.42 5.87
CA LEU A 208 -16.67 -2.60 5.43
C LEU A 208 -15.77 -3.74 4.95
N GLY A 209 -14.62 -3.40 4.37
CA GLY A 209 -13.60 -4.36 4.03
C GLY A 209 -12.22 -3.74 3.89
N VAL A 210 -11.21 -4.59 3.81
CA VAL A 210 -9.84 -4.20 3.50
C VAL A 210 -9.22 -5.22 2.56
N ILE A 211 -8.27 -4.79 1.73
CA ILE A 211 -7.52 -5.70 0.88
C ILE A 211 -6.82 -6.74 1.77
N ASN A 212 -6.98 -8.02 1.44
CA ASN A 212 -6.35 -9.10 2.18
C ASN A 212 -4.82 -9.03 2.02
N PRO A 213 -4.04 -8.84 3.09
CA PRO A 213 -2.58 -8.79 3.00
C PRO A 213 -1.98 -10.04 2.36
N GLN A 214 -2.53 -11.22 2.64
CA GLN A 214 -2.09 -12.47 2.01
C GLN A 214 -2.30 -12.45 0.49
N MET A 215 -3.36 -11.81 0.01
CA MET A 215 -3.61 -11.68 -1.43
C MET A 215 -2.64 -10.69 -2.08
N ILE A 216 -2.22 -9.64 -1.37
CA ILE A 216 -1.13 -8.76 -1.85
C ILE A 216 0.14 -9.57 -2.04
N GLU A 217 0.48 -10.45 -1.08
CA GLU A 217 1.64 -11.32 -1.20
C GLU A 217 1.56 -12.27 -2.40
N VAL A 218 0.39 -12.87 -2.64
CA VAL A 218 0.16 -13.74 -3.81
C VAL A 218 0.26 -12.97 -5.12
N LEU A 219 -0.38 -11.81 -5.20
CA LEU A 219 -0.44 -11.04 -6.44
C LEU A 219 0.89 -10.39 -6.81
N PHE A 220 1.77 -10.12 -5.83
CA PHE A 220 2.98 -9.32 -6.03
C PHE A 220 4.26 -9.99 -5.49
N VAL A 221 4.32 -11.33 -5.52
CA VAL A 221 5.49 -12.13 -5.07
C VAL A 221 6.82 -11.61 -5.62
N ASP A 222 6.84 -11.32 -6.93
CA ASP A 222 7.99 -10.79 -7.66
C ASP A 222 8.39 -9.38 -7.20
N GLU A 223 7.41 -8.58 -6.75
CA GLU A 223 7.67 -7.23 -6.25
C GLU A 223 8.18 -7.25 -4.81
N ILE A 224 7.73 -8.19 -3.99
CA ILE A 224 8.23 -8.38 -2.63
C ILE A 224 9.72 -8.72 -2.65
N ALA A 225 10.19 -9.52 -3.62
CA ALA A 225 11.61 -9.79 -3.81
C ALA A 225 12.43 -8.51 -4.10
N THR A 226 11.80 -7.46 -4.63
CA THR A 226 12.42 -6.15 -4.87
C THR A 226 12.36 -5.22 -3.65
N ASN A 227 11.84 -5.67 -2.50
CA ASN A 227 11.65 -4.88 -1.27
C ASN A 227 10.85 -3.58 -1.48
N MET A 228 9.99 -3.53 -2.49
CA MET A 228 9.15 -2.37 -2.76
C MET A 228 7.86 -2.47 -1.92
N PRO A 229 7.67 -1.64 -0.88
CA PRO A 229 6.45 -1.69 -0.08
C PRO A 229 5.25 -1.18 -0.89
N LEU A 230 4.28 -2.08 -1.10
CA LEU A 230 2.98 -1.76 -1.68
C LEU A 230 2.10 -1.11 -0.63
N GLN A 231 1.90 0.20 -0.80
CA GLN A 231 1.25 1.06 0.20
C GLN A 231 0.19 1.95 -0.42
N ILE A 232 -0.95 2.07 0.25
CA ILE A 232 -1.97 3.08 0.00
C ILE A 232 -1.52 4.37 0.69
N HIS A 233 -1.49 5.46 -0.07
CA HIS A 233 -1.12 6.78 0.46
C HIS A 233 -2.37 7.63 0.68
N SER A 234 -2.58 8.12 1.89
CA SER A 234 -3.72 8.98 2.20
C SER A 234 -3.41 10.13 3.14
N GLN A 235 -4.02 11.31 2.96
CA GLN A 235 -3.92 12.39 3.95
C GLN A 235 -4.62 11.99 5.26
N ARG A 236 -5.80 11.39 5.17
CA ARG A 236 -6.57 10.91 6.32
C ARG A 236 -7.13 9.52 6.06
N ALA A 237 -6.79 8.57 6.91
CA ALA A 237 -7.42 7.26 6.89
C ALA A 237 -8.29 7.07 8.13
N GLU A 238 -9.42 6.39 7.99
CA GLU A 238 -10.31 6.06 9.09
C GLU A 238 -10.70 4.59 9.05
N THR A 239 -10.74 3.93 10.21
CA THR A 239 -11.18 2.55 10.31
C THR A 239 -12.03 2.33 11.55
N CYS A 240 -12.95 1.37 11.47
CA CYS A 240 -13.67 0.84 12.62
C CYS A 240 -13.04 -0.49 13.05
N LEU A 241 -12.46 -0.53 14.24
CA LEU A 241 -11.78 -1.70 14.77
C LEU A 241 -12.77 -2.73 15.27
N ARG A 242 -13.18 -3.59 14.34
CA ARG A 242 -13.89 -4.82 14.64
C ARG A 242 -12.96 -6.03 14.58
N GLU A 243 -12.02 -6.01 13.63
CA GLU A 243 -11.21 -7.18 13.29
C GLU A 243 -9.72 -6.86 13.22
N GLU A 244 -8.90 -7.90 13.47
CA GLU A 244 -7.44 -7.82 13.54
C GLU A 244 -6.80 -7.33 12.22
N HIS A 245 -7.36 -7.81 11.12
CA HIS A 245 -6.80 -7.64 9.80
C HIS A 245 -6.75 -6.17 9.37
N TYR A 246 -7.62 -5.30 9.89
CA TYR A 246 -7.58 -3.86 9.62
C TYR A 246 -6.31 -3.21 10.17
N LEU A 247 -5.94 -3.54 11.41
CA LEU A 247 -4.73 -3.01 12.03
C LEU A 247 -3.48 -3.57 11.36
N ASN A 248 -3.50 -4.86 11.00
CA ASN A 248 -2.38 -5.48 10.28
C ASN A 248 -2.19 -4.85 8.90
N PHE A 249 -3.29 -4.65 8.15
CA PHE A 249 -3.24 -3.96 6.87
C PHE A 249 -2.74 -2.51 7.04
N ALA A 250 -3.31 -1.74 7.97
CA ALA A 250 -2.88 -0.36 8.20
C ALA A 250 -1.40 -0.29 8.59
N TRP A 251 -0.93 -1.23 9.40
CA TRP A 251 0.46 -1.28 9.82
C TRP A 251 1.45 -1.62 8.70
N ASN A 252 1.07 -2.43 7.71
CA ASN A 252 1.99 -2.86 6.65
C ASN A 252 1.80 -2.08 5.34
N HIS A 253 0.57 -1.74 4.99
CA HIS A 253 0.18 -1.28 3.65
C HIS A 253 -0.48 0.11 3.62
N LEU A 254 -0.55 0.83 4.74
CA LEU A 254 -1.07 2.21 4.75
C LEU A 254 0.04 3.20 5.12
N VAL A 255 0.14 4.29 4.37
CA VAL A 255 0.89 5.49 4.73
C VAL A 255 -0.10 6.63 4.83
N SER A 256 -0.24 7.20 6.02
CA SER A 256 -1.17 8.31 6.21
C SER A 256 -0.69 9.38 7.16
N ASN A 257 -1.00 10.64 6.86
CA ASN A 257 -0.68 11.75 7.75
C ASN A 257 -1.52 11.65 9.03
N ARG A 258 -2.83 11.36 8.90
CA ARG A 258 -3.72 11.18 10.05
C ARG A 258 -4.46 9.85 9.97
N PHE A 259 -4.30 9.00 10.98
CA PHE A 259 -5.07 7.76 11.09
C PHE A 259 -6.07 7.84 12.24
N CYS A 260 -7.36 7.76 11.92
CA CYS A 260 -8.44 7.77 12.90
C CYS A 260 -8.98 6.36 13.12
N ILE A 261 -9.13 5.99 14.39
CA ILE A 261 -9.48 4.65 14.82
C ILE A 261 -10.77 4.73 15.64
N ASP A 262 -11.87 4.24 15.11
CA ASP A 262 -13.10 4.05 15.88
C ASP A 262 -13.06 2.66 16.52
N ILE A 263 -13.18 2.57 17.85
CA ILE A 263 -13.08 1.29 18.56
C ILE A 263 -14.46 0.78 18.89
N ASP A 264 -14.89 -0.25 18.16
CA ASP A 264 -16.16 -0.94 18.39
C ASP A 264 -16.12 -1.74 19.71
N ASP A 265 -17.25 -1.84 20.41
CA ASP A 265 -17.36 -2.61 21.66
C ASP A 265 -17.03 -4.10 21.48
N ARG A 266 -17.13 -4.61 20.25
CA ARG A 266 -16.78 -5.98 19.87
C ARG A 266 -15.28 -6.22 19.72
N PHE A 267 -14.44 -5.20 19.85
CA PHE A 267 -12.99 -5.31 19.69
C PHE A 267 -12.36 -6.41 20.58
N GLU A 268 -11.59 -7.32 20.01
CA GLU A 268 -11.01 -8.47 20.72
C GLU A 268 -9.61 -8.16 21.31
N GLU A 269 -9.29 -8.69 22.52
CA GLU A 269 -7.99 -8.48 23.21
C GLU A 269 -6.76 -9.04 22.46
N LYS A 270 -6.94 -9.86 21.42
CA LYS A 270 -5.79 -10.34 20.63
C LYS A 270 -5.18 -9.24 19.75
N ASN A 271 -5.95 -8.20 19.44
CA ASN A 271 -5.57 -7.12 18.52
C ASN A 271 -4.73 -6.02 19.19
N LEU A 272 -4.48 -6.14 20.49
CA LEU A 272 -3.87 -5.08 21.28
C LEU A 272 -2.45 -4.81 20.89
N ALA A 273 -1.71 -5.85 20.52
CA ALA A 273 -0.33 -5.69 20.10
C ALA A 273 -0.23 -4.71 18.91
N PHE A 274 -1.06 -4.87 17.88
CA PHE A 274 -1.09 -3.95 16.74
C PHE A 274 -1.63 -2.57 17.12
N LEU A 275 -2.70 -2.52 17.91
CA LEU A 275 -3.27 -1.24 18.34
C LEU A 275 -2.24 -0.42 19.12
N PHE A 276 -1.52 -1.02 20.07
CA PHE A 276 -0.47 -0.34 20.83
C PHE A 276 0.72 0.04 19.96
N LYS A 277 1.14 -0.79 18.99
CA LYS A 277 2.17 -0.39 18.02
C LYS A 277 1.78 0.89 17.28
N ILE A 278 0.53 0.96 16.83
CA ILE A 278 0.00 2.13 16.11
C ILE A 278 -0.13 3.33 17.05
N LEU A 279 -0.70 3.16 18.26
CA LEU A 279 -0.90 4.24 19.24
C LEU A 279 0.42 4.78 19.80
N ALA A 280 1.42 3.93 20.01
CA ALA A 280 2.78 4.34 20.37
C ALA A 280 3.48 5.12 19.24
N ASN A 281 2.80 5.26 18.09
CA ASN A 281 3.29 5.83 16.84
C ASN A 281 4.56 5.13 16.37
N GLY A 282 4.55 3.80 16.40
CA GLY A 282 5.71 2.97 16.10
C GLY A 282 6.41 3.41 14.81
N ALA A 283 7.61 3.95 14.98
CA ALA A 283 8.45 4.51 13.92
C ALA A 283 7.92 5.75 13.17
N ASN A 284 7.05 6.56 13.77
CA ASN A 284 6.47 7.76 13.13
C ASN A 284 5.76 7.45 11.80
N LYS A 285 5.16 6.25 11.69
CA LYS A 285 4.45 5.81 10.49
C LYS A 285 3.25 6.71 10.16
N PHE A 286 2.62 7.27 11.20
CA PHE A 286 1.55 8.25 11.06
C PHE A 286 1.99 9.58 11.69
N SER A 287 1.65 10.71 11.07
CA SER A 287 1.94 12.01 11.69
C SER A 287 1.04 12.28 12.90
N ALA A 288 -0.19 11.75 12.87
CA ALA A 288 -1.14 11.79 13.97
C ALA A 288 -1.99 10.52 13.99
N VAL A 289 -2.19 9.94 15.17
CA VAL A 289 -3.18 8.89 15.42
C VAL A 289 -4.25 9.45 16.35
N THR A 290 -5.50 9.38 15.93
CA THR A 290 -6.65 9.78 16.75
C THR A 290 -7.58 8.59 16.93
N TYR A 291 -8.31 8.55 18.04
CA TYR A 291 -9.36 7.55 18.22
C TYR A 291 -10.70 8.24 18.44
N GLN A 292 -11.76 7.62 17.93
CA GLN A 292 -13.13 8.02 18.20
C GLN A 292 -13.67 7.10 19.29
N HIS A 293 -14.42 7.67 20.23
CA HIS A 293 -15.09 6.97 21.33
C HIS A 293 -14.13 6.19 22.27
N LEU A 294 -13.74 6.84 23.37
CA LEU A 294 -13.19 6.12 24.53
C LEU A 294 -14.31 5.28 25.16
N ASN A 295 -14.46 4.03 24.72
CA ASN A 295 -15.29 3.10 25.46
C ASN A 295 -14.54 2.63 26.73
N THR A 296 -15.31 2.18 27.72
CA THR A 296 -14.78 1.67 28.99
C THR A 296 -13.81 0.51 28.75
N LYS A 297 -13.97 -0.24 27.65
CA LYS A 297 -13.11 -1.35 27.26
C LYS A 297 -11.70 -0.89 26.90
N LEU A 298 -11.54 0.09 26.01
CA LEU A 298 -10.23 0.67 25.69
C LEU A 298 -9.57 1.27 26.94
N TYR A 299 -10.35 1.98 27.76
CA TYR A 299 -9.84 2.56 29.00
C TYR A 299 -9.33 1.49 29.97
N ASN A 300 -10.13 0.46 30.24
CA ASN A 300 -9.73 -0.68 31.08
C ASN A 300 -8.50 -1.40 30.53
N LEU A 301 -8.41 -1.46 29.21
CA LEU A 301 -7.28 -2.07 28.53
C LEU A 301 -5.99 -1.28 28.68
N ILE A 302 -6.07 0.05 28.52
CA ILE A 302 -4.97 0.96 28.77
C ILE A 302 -4.51 0.82 30.23
N ILE A 303 -5.45 0.80 31.19
CA ILE A 303 -5.13 0.55 32.61
C ILE A 303 -4.42 -0.79 32.79
N LYS A 304 -4.93 -1.87 32.17
CA LYS A 304 -4.35 -3.21 32.26
C LYS A 304 -2.89 -3.19 31.78
N VAL A 305 -2.62 -2.57 30.63
CA VAL A 305 -1.26 -2.44 30.10
C VAL A 305 -0.38 -1.55 30.99
N CYS A 306 -0.85 -0.40 31.43
CA CYS A 306 -0.10 0.46 32.36
C CYS A 306 0.23 -0.25 33.67
N THR A 307 -0.69 -1.09 34.17
CA THR A 307 -0.49 -1.89 35.38
C THR A 307 0.57 -2.96 35.17
N LEU A 308 0.53 -3.67 34.03
CA LEU A 308 1.53 -4.67 33.66
C LEU A 308 2.93 -4.05 33.49
N ILE A 309 3.02 -2.84 32.93
CA ILE A 309 4.26 -2.07 32.86
C ILE A 309 4.77 -1.71 34.26
N LYS A 310 3.90 -1.17 35.13
CA LYS A 310 4.26 -0.78 36.51
C LYS A 310 4.75 -1.96 37.34
N LEU A 311 4.21 -3.15 37.13
CA LEU A 311 4.57 -4.37 37.86
C LEU A 311 5.90 -5.00 37.41
N GLY A 312 6.65 -4.36 36.51
CA GLY A 312 7.93 -4.90 36.03
C GLY A 312 7.78 -6.15 35.16
N ASN A 313 6.55 -6.51 34.79
CA ASN A 313 6.23 -7.63 33.91
C ASN A 313 6.43 -7.24 32.43
N ILE A 314 7.52 -6.50 32.19
CA ILE A 314 7.86 -5.86 30.92
C ILE A 314 8.21 -6.92 29.88
N GLU A 315 8.73 -8.09 30.27
CA GLU A 315 9.22 -9.09 29.31
C GLU A 315 8.16 -9.57 28.31
N ALA A 316 6.90 -9.73 28.74
CA ALA A 316 5.80 -10.12 27.85
C ALA A 316 5.41 -9.02 26.84
N TYR A 317 5.72 -7.76 27.13
CA TYR A 317 5.37 -6.59 26.31
C TYR A 317 6.61 -5.84 25.80
N ARG A 318 7.81 -6.35 26.05
CA ARG A 318 9.09 -5.76 25.64
C ARG A 318 9.18 -5.52 24.12
N PRO A 319 8.64 -6.40 23.25
CA PRO A 319 8.60 -6.15 21.80
C PRO A 319 7.68 -4.98 21.40
N LEU A 320 6.74 -4.58 22.25
CA LEU A 320 5.82 -3.46 22.00
C LEU A 320 6.43 -2.11 22.37
N PHE A 321 7.48 -2.10 23.21
CA PHE A 321 8.06 -0.89 23.78
C PHE A 321 9.55 -0.70 23.41
N SER A 322 10.16 -1.60 22.64
CA SER A 322 11.56 -1.48 22.19
C SER A 322 11.78 -0.38 21.14
N SER A 323 10.72 0.25 20.63
CA SER A 323 10.79 1.44 19.77
C SER A 323 9.93 2.56 20.35
N THR A 324 10.56 3.42 21.16
CA THR A 324 10.19 4.82 21.44
C THR A 324 8.68 5.09 21.60
N ILE A 325 8.12 4.88 22.80
CA ILE A 325 6.93 5.65 23.17
C ILE A 325 7.36 7.12 23.21
N SER A 326 6.79 7.93 22.32
CA SER A 326 6.98 9.38 22.35
C SER A 326 6.46 9.95 23.67
N PRO A 327 7.21 10.83 24.36
CA PRO A 327 6.75 11.57 25.54
C PRO A 327 5.41 12.32 25.33
N TYR A 328 5.01 12.52 24.07
CA TYR A 328 3.75 13.16 23.68
C TYR A 328 2.49 12.45 24.19
N ILE A 329 2.50 11.13 24.37
CA ILE A 329 1.34 10.41 24.92
C ILE A 329 1.14 10.82 26.39
N PHE A 330 2.23 11.06 27.13
CA PHE A 330 2.15 11.45 28.53
C PHE A 330 1.85 12.95 28.74
N THR A 331 2.31 13.83 27.85
CA THR A 331 2.05 15.28 27.98
C THR A 331 0.62 15.69 27.61
N LYS A 332 -0.09 14.93 26.77
CA LYS A 332 -1.55 15.13 26.57
C LYS A 332 -2.41 14.43 27.63
N TRP A 333 -1.83 13.50 28.41
CA TRP A 333 -2.54 12.83 29.49
C TRP A 333 -2.74 13.72 30.72
N SER A 334 -1.85 14.70 30.95
CA SER A 334 -2.05 15.70 32.01
C SER A 334 -3.25 16.63 31.79
N ASP A 335 -3.77 16.70 30.56
CA ASP A 335 -4.94 17.52 30.22
C ASP A 335 -6.28 16.78 30.47
N PHE A 336 -6.25 15.48 30.77
CA PHE A 336 -7.44 14.72 31.17
C PHE A 336 -7.61 14.79 32.70
N SER A 337 -8.40 15.76 33.15
CA SER A 337 -8.72 16.01 34.57
C SER A 337 -9.61 14.96 35.25
N PHE A 338 -9.60 13.71 34.78
CA PHE A 338 -10.49 12.63 35.27
C PHE A 338 -9.75 11.49 35.97
N LEU A 339 -8.43 11.55 36.11
CA LEU A 339 -7.70 10.56 36.92
C LEU A 339 -7.86 10.89 38.42
N PRO A 340 -8.23 9.91 39.28
CA PRO A 340 -8.10 10.06 40.72
C PRO A 340 -6.66 10.45 41.04
N SER A 341 -6.47 11.40 41.96
CA SER A 341 -5.16 11.95 42.40
C SER A 341 -4.11 10.90 42.79
N ASN A 342 -4.52 9.65 42.93
CA ASN A 342 -3.73 8.53 43.42
C ASN A 342 -3.02 7.77 42.28
N PHE A 343 -3.18 8.18 41.02
CA PHE A 343 -2.66 7.47 39.84
C PHE A 343 -1.35 8.03 39.25
N LEU A 344 -0.94 9.24 39.63
CA LEU A 344 0.34 9.81 39.20
C LEU A 344 1.48 9.24 40.06
N PRO A 345 2.56 8.71 39.46
CA PRO A 345 3.75 8.39 40.24
C PRO A 345 4.30 9.67 40.83
N SER A 346 4.67 9.66 42.12
CA SER A 346 5.43 10.76 42.71
C SER A 346 6.74 10.88 41.92
N VAL A 347 6.84 11.92 41.09
CA VAL A 347 8.09 12.31 40.44
C VAL A 347 9.00 12.77 41.58
N ASN A 348 9.79 11.84 42.12
CA ASN A 348 10.88 12.18 42.99
C ASN A 348 11.91 12.91 42.13
N GLN A 349 11.89 14.24 42.19
CA GLN A 349 13.00 15.05 41.73
C GLN A 349 14.22 14.70 42.59
N LYS A 350 15.26 14.16 41.95
CA LYS A 350 16.64 14.21 42.40
C LYS A 350 17.48 14.81 41.30
#